data_AF-A0A1F2QHE2-F1
#
_entry.id   AF-A0A1F2QHE2-F1
#
_cell.length_a   1.000
_cell.length_b   1.000
_cell.length_c   1.000
_cell.angle_alpha   90.00
_cell.angle_beta   90.00
_cell.angle_gamma   90.00
#
_symmetry.space_group_name_H-M   'P 1'
#
loop_
_entity.id
_entity.type
_entity.pdbx_description
1 polymer ?
#
loop_
_entity_poly.entity_id
_entity_poly.type
_entity_poly.pdbx_seq_one_letter_code
_entity_poly.pdbx_strand_id
1 'polypeptide(L)'
;MLLFTAAWAAWWDYDREWKRYQGRYHSLLREKTKDEKVRQEIERARPEIKQIVLRSFARVDRCVTCHLAYDNPAFADEPEPLRTHPGILRHHPAEKFGCTVCHSGQGEATTYKGAAHQELEFWERPMWKDEYLQSACGKCHKEASVPGAPTLSAARVLYREEFACDVCHKIEGEGGSDGPDLTYVGSKPLHAFDFTYVKGERTRPRWFFEHFKDPQAVLPFSEMPNVDMSDEQAQAMTVLMLSLTSEKVPPEYLVRESTLRPELAAVGVEGHSLFEEKRCVLCHSLRGRGGTLGPDLTHVASRRNADWLFQHFKNPRQVVPGSRMPDFHLSDAEANELTRYVLSLQ
;
A
#
# COMPACT_ATOMS: atom_id res chain seq x y z
N MET A 1 8.04 10.81 -51.67
CA MET A 1 7.69 10.98 -50.24
C MET A 1 7.00 9.76 -49.65
N LEU A 2 5.87 9.27 -50.19
CA LEU A 2 5.11 8.15 -49.61
C LEU A 2 5.90 6.83 -49.44
N LEU A 3 6.73 6.46 -50.43
CA LEU A 3 7.57 5.25 -50.33
C LEU A 3 8.66 5.38 -49.25
N PHE A 4 9.23 6.57 -49.09
CA PHE A 4 10.24 6.83 -48.06
C PHE A 4 9.63 6.80 -46.66
N THR A 5 8.45 7.40 -46.48
CA THR A 5 7.74 7.36 -45.19
C THR A 5 7.27 5.94 -44.85
N ALA A 6 6.83 5.16 -45.84
CA ALA A 6 6.45 3.76 -45.64
C ALA A 6 7.67 2.89 -45.28
N ALA A 7 8.79 3.06 -45.99
CA ALA A 7 10.04 2.36 -45.69
C ALA A 7 10.59 2.73 -44.30
N TRP A 8 10.55 4.02 -43.94
CA TRP A 8 10.90 4.48 -42.60
C TRP A 8 9.99 3.86 -41.55
N ALA A 9 8.67 3.90 -41.74
CA ALA A 9 7.71 3.36 -40.78
C ALA A 9 7.90 1.85 -40.59
N ALA A 10 8.13 1.11 -41.69
CA ALA A 10 8.43 -0.32 -41.64
C ALA A 10 9.75 -0.61 -40.92
N TRP A 11 10.80 0.17 -41.20
CA TRP A 11 12.07 0.05 -40.49
C TRP A 11 11.94 0.39 -38.99
N TRP A 12 11.19 1.44 -38.66
CA TRP A 12 10.97 1.86 -37.28
C TRP A 12 10.15 0.84 -36.49
N ASP A 13 9.14 0.21 -37.11
CA ASP A 13 8.45 -0.92 -36.50
C ASP A 13 9.37 -2.12 -36.35
N TYR A 14 10.19 -2.42 -37.37
CA TYR A 14 11.13 -3.55 -37.32
C TYR A 14 12.14 -3.40 -36.17
N ASP A 15 12.71 -2.21 -35.98
CA ASP A 15 13.77 -1.94 -35.00
C ASP A 15 13.26 -1.44 -33.63
N ARG A 16 12.08 -1.90 -33.20
CA ARG A 16 11.57 -1.56 -31.87
C ARG A 16 12.45 -2.17 -30.78
N GLU A 17 12.84 -1.33 -29.81
CA GLU A 17 13.72 -1.70 -28.68
C GLU A 17 13.30 -2.99 -27.98
N TRP A 18 12.00 -3.14 -27.68
CA TRP A 18 11.49 -4.31 -26.96
C TRP A 18 11.71 -5.65 -27.69
N LYS A 19 11.74 -5.64 -29.03
CA LYS A 19 12.01 -6.85 -29.85
C LYS A 19 13.42 -7.39 -29.57
N ARG A 20 14.38 -6.52 -29.26
CA ARG A 20 15.76 -6.90 -28.91
C ARG A 20 15.82 -7.63 -27.56
N TYR A 21 15.04 -7.20 -26.57
CA TYR A 21 14.95 -7.89 -25.28
C TYR A 21 14.33 -9.28 -25.42
N GLN A 22 13.27 -9.42 -26.23
CA GLN A 22 12.68 -10.74 -26.49
C GLN A 22 13.63 -11.67 -27.22
N GLY A 23 14.35 -11.16 -28.23
CA GLY A 23 15.39 -11.94 -28.93
C GLY A 23 16.47 -12.46 -27.97
N ARG A 24 16.94 -11.61 -27.05
CA ARG A 24 17.91 -12.01 -26.02
C ARG A 24 17.33 -13.07 -25.08
N TYR A 25 16.09 -12.88 -24.61
CA TYR A 25 15.40 -13.85 -23.76
C TYR A 25 15.29 -15.22 -24.43
N HIS A 26 14.83 -15.27 -25.68
CA HIS A 26 14.68 -16.53 -26.42
C HIS A 26 16.03 -17.23 -26.65
N SER A 27 17.10 -16.48 -26.93
CA SER A 27 18.44 -17.04 -27.06
C SER A 27 18.90 -17.73 -25.77
N LEU A 28 18.80 -17.02 -24.64
CA LEU A 28 19.20 -17.54 -23.32
C LEU A 28 18.29 -18.69 -22.86
N LEU A 29 16.99 -18.58 -23.10
CA LEU A 29 16.03 -19.63 -22.77
C LEU A 29 16.36 -20.91 -23.54
N ARG A 30 16.73 -20.81 -24.83
CA ARG A 30 17.17 -21.96 -25.63
C ARG A 30 18.41 -22.61 -25.05
N GLU A 31 19.41 -21.83 -24.67
CA GLU A 31 20.66 -22.33 -24.05
C GLU A 31 20.40 -23.05 -22.71
N LYS A 32 19.47 -22.52 -21.91
CA LYS A 32 19.08 -23.11 -20.62
C LYS A 32 18.13 -24.31 -20.75
N THR A 33 17.52 -24.51 -21.92
CA THR A 33 16.54 -25.59 -22.16
C THR A 33 17.22 -26.86 -22.65
N LYS A 34 16.96 -27.99 -21.99
CA LYS A 34 17.50 -29.30 -22.40
C LYS A 34 16.63 -30.03 -23.42
N ASP A 35 15.31 -29.83 -23.36
CA ASP A 35 14.34 -30.50 -24.22
C ASP A 35 14.37 -29.91 -25.64
N GLU A 36 14.67 -30.75 -26.62
CA GLU A 36 14.81 -30.34 -28.02
C GLU A 36 13.49 -29.87 -28.65
N LYS A 37 12.35 -30.46 -28.26
CA LYS A 37 11.05 -30.02 -28.75
C LYS A 37 10.74 -28.61 -28.23
N VAL A 38 11.02 -28.35 -26.96
CA VAL A 38 10.84 -27.02 -26.37
C VAL A 38 11.79 -26.00 -27.02
N ARG A 39 13.04 -26.37 -27.34
CA ARG A 39 13.95 -25.49 -28.10
C ARG A 39 13.37 -25.12 -29.47
N GLN A 40 12.82 -26.08 -30.21
CA GLN A 40 12.20 -25.80 -31.50
C GLN A 40 10.98 -24.89 -31.39
N GLU A 41 10.21 -24.99 -30.32
CA GLU A 41 9.12 -24.06 -30.02
C GLU A 41 9.63 -22.64 -29.74
N ILE A 42 10.71 -22.51 -28.96
CA ILE A 42 11.38 -21.22 -28.68
C ILE A 42 11.91 -20.57 -29.97
N GLU A 43 12.52 -21.35 -30.87
CA GLU A 43 13.06 -20.82 -32.14
C GLU A 43 11.98 -20.34 -33.11
N ARG A 44 10.77 -20.91 -33.02
CA ARG A 44 9.61 -20.48 -33.82
C ARG A 44 8.89 -19.29 -33.20
N ALA A 45 9.13 -19.00 -31.92
CA ALA A 45 8.50 -17.88 -31.23
C ALA A 45 8.83 -16.56 -31.94
N ARG A 46 7.79 -15.77 -32.20
CA ARG A 46 7.92 -14.44 -32.79
C ARG A 46 7.79 -13.39 -31.70
N PRO A 47 8.57 -12.29 -31.77
CA PRO A 47 8.41 -11.21 -30.82
C PRO A 47 7.01 -10.60 -30.88
N GLU A 48 6.37 -10.45 -29.72
CA GLU A 48 5.05 -9.83 -29.61
C GLU A 48 4.94 -8.98 -28.35
N ILE A 49 4.09 -7.95 -28.40
CA ILE A 49 3.79 -7.17 -27.20
C ILE A 49 2.98 -8.04 -26.25
N LYS A 50 3.49 -8.22 -25.03
CA LYS A 50 2.81 -8.93 -23.95
C LYS A 50 2.08 -7.90 -23.10
N GLN A 51 0.83 -8.16 -22.78
CA GLN A 51 -0.01 -7.22 -22.05
C GLN A 51 -0.84 -7.93 -20.98
N ILE A 52 -0.73 -7.43 -19.75
CA ILE A 52 -1.56 -7.80 -18.61
C ILE A 52 -2.62 -6.71 -18.44
N VAL A 53 -3.89 -7.09 -18.48
CA VAL A 53 -5.02 -6.15 -18.34
C VAL A 53 -5.64 -6.34 -16.96
N LEU A 54 -5.32 -5.43 -16.05
CA LEU A 54 -5.79 -5.43 -14.67
C LEU A 54 -7.11 -4.66 -14.59
N ARG A 55 -8.23 -5.36 -14.85
CA ARG A 55 -9.56 -4.74 -14.81
C ARG A 55 -9.86 -4.13 -13.44
N SER A 56 -9.52 -4.83 -12.36
CA SER A 56 -9.80 -4.39 -11.00
C SER A 56 -9.02 -3.13 -10.58
N PHE A 57 -7.89 -2.86 -11.23
CA PHE A 57 -7.07 -1.66 -11.02
C PHE A 57 -7.21 -0.63 -12.15
N ALA A 58 -8.10 -0.87 -13.12
CA ALA A 58 -8.26 -0.08 -14.34
C ALA A 58 -6.92 0.25 -15.03
N ARG A 59 -6.06 -0.76 -15.18
CA ARG A 59 -4.68 -0.58 -15.65
C ARG A 59 -4.27 -1.59 -16.72
N VAL A 60 -3.38 -1.16 -17.60
CA VAL A 60 -2.70 -1.99 -18.58
C VAL A 60 -1.21 -1.99 -18.29
N ASP A 61 -0.61 -3.18 -18.30
CA ASP A 61 0.80 -3.39 -18.01
C ASP A 61 1.47 -4.21 -19.12
N ARG A 62 2.55 -3.67 -19.69
CA ARG A 62 3.35 -4.26 -20.76
C ARG A 62 4.79 -4.48 -20.34
N CYS A 63 5.14 -4.35 -19.06
CA CYS A 63 6.49 -4.54 -18.55
C CYS A 63 7.03 -5.95 -18.91
N VAL A 64 6.16 -6.97 -18.89
CA VAL A 64 6.47 -8.35 -19.30
C VAL A 64 6.78 -8.51 -20.80
N THR A 65 6.64 -7.46 -21.60
CA THR A 65 7.16 -7.44 -22.98
C THR A 65 8.69 -7.47 -23.00
N CYS A 66 9.33 -6.81 -22.02
CA CYS A 66 10.79 -6.76 -21.91
C CYS A 66 11.31 -7.65 -20.77
N HIS A 67 10.59 -7.71 -19.65
CA HIS A 67 10.91 -8.53 -18.48
C HIS A 67 10.31 -9.94 -18.61
N LEU A 68 10.58 -10.64 -19.71
CA LEU A 68 9.96 -11.96 -20.01
C LEU A 68 10.33 -13.08 -19.03
N ALA A 69 11.42 -12.91 -18.29
CA ALA A 69 11.93 -13.89 -17.34
C ALA A 69 11.46 -13.62 -15.90
N TYR A 70 10.50 -12.73 -15.70
CA TYR A 70 10.08 -12.21 -14.40
C TYR A 70 9.76 -13.29 -13.35
N ASP A 71 9.27 -14.46 -13.78
CA ASP A 71 8.88 -15.58 -12.94
C ASP A 71 9.69 -16.87 -13.20
N ASN A 72 10.71 -16.82 -14.08
CA ASN A 72 11.47 -18.01 -14.49
C ASN A 72 12.73 -18.20 -13.62
N PRO A 73 12.77 -19.21 -12.73
CA PRO A 73 13.90 -19.41 -11.81
C PRO A 73 15.25 -19.65 -12.51
N ALA A 74 15.27 -20.11 -13.77
CA ALA A 74 16.50 -20.33 -14.53
C ALA A 74 17.27 -19.03 -14.87
N PHE A 75 16.64 -17.88 -14.61
CA PHE A 75 17.16 -16.56 -14.89
C PHE A 75 17.54 -15.77 -13.62
N ALA A 76 17.67 -16.43 -12.46
CA ALA A 76 18.02 -15.76 -11.20
C ALA A 76 19.35 -14.99 -11.26
N ASP A 77 20.34 -15.52 -11.98
CA ASP A 77 21.68 -14.94 -12.08
C ASP A 77 21.87 -14.02 -13.31
N GLU A 78 20.83 -13.84 -14.12
CA GLU A 78 20.91 -12.98 -15.30
C GLU A 78 20.88 -11.49 -14.91
N PRO A 79 21.47 -10.59 -15.72
CA PRO A 79 21.34 -9.16 -15.52
C PRO A 79 19.93 -8.66 -15.90
N GLU A 80 19.56 -7.50 -15.35
CA GLU A 80 18.36 -6.78 -15.78
C GLU A 80 18.36 -6.53 -17.30
N PRO A 81 17.19 -6.59 -17.96
CA PRO A 81 15.84 -6.79 -17.41
C PRO A 81 15.40 -8.27 -17.30
N LEU A 82 16.31 -9.22 -17.55
CA LEU A 82 15.97 -10.64 -17.61
C LEU A 82 16.15 -11.37 -16.28
N ARG A 83 16.42 -10.66 -15.19
CA ARG A 83 16.50 -11.26 -13.87
C ARG A 83 15.10 -11.64 -13.37
N THR A 84 14.95 -12.83 -12.79
CA THR A 84 13.68 -13.26 -12.16
C THR A 84 13.51 -12.67 -10.76
N HIS A 85 12.26 -12.57 -10.29
CA HIS A 85 11.96 -12.11 -8.95
C HIS A 85 12.38 -13.12 -7.87
N PRO A 86 12.78 -12.66 -6.67
CA PRO A 86 13.24 -13.50 -5.56
C PRO A 86 12.11 -14.25 -4.80
N GLY A 87 10.94 -14.43 -5.43
CA GLY A 87 9.84 -15.25 -4.90
C GLY A 87 8.57 -14.49 -4.50
N ILE A 88 8.56 -13.15 -4.49
CA ILE A 88 7.36 -12.36 -4.17
C ILE A 88 6.16 -12.72 -5.05
N LEU A 89 6.42 -13.09 -6.31
CA LEU A 89 5.40 -13.48 -7.28
C LEU A 89 4.69 -14.79 -6.96
N ARG A 90 5.21 -15.61 -6.03
CA ARG A 90 4.49 -16.81 -5.55
C ARG A 90 3.20 -16.44 -4.81
N HIS A 91 3.23 -15.31 -4.12
CA HIS A 91 2.06 -14.76 -3.41
C HIS A 91 1.39 -13.62 -4.17
N HIS A 92 2.13 -12.96 -5.08
CA HIS A 92 1.67 -11.83 -5.88
C HIS A 92 1.87 -12.11 -7.38
N PRO A 93 1.15 -13.08 -7.98
CA PRO A 93 1.33 -13.42 -9.39
C PRO A 93 1.10 -12.20 -10.29
N ALA A 94 2.02 -11.94 -11.23
CA ALA A 94 1.99 -10.74 -12.05
C ALA A 94 0.71 -10.65 -12.90
N GLU A 95 0.09 -11.77 -13.25
CA GLU A 95 -1.15 -11.81 -14.01
C GLU A 95 -2.33 -11.22 -13.23
N LYS A 96 -2.26 -11.22 -11.88
CA LYS A 96 -3.30 -10.67 -10.99
C LYS A 96 -3.00 -9.27 -10.49
N PHE A 97 -1.73 -8.93 -10.33
CA PHE A 97 -1.29 -7.66 -9.72
C PHE A 97 -0.64 -6.71 -10.74
N GLY A 98 -0.08 -7.22 -11.82
CA GLY A 98 0.82 -6.51 -12.74
C GLY A 98 2.08 -5.98 -12.06
N CYS A 99 2.96 -5.38 -12.85
CA CYS A 99 4.24 -4.87 -12.39
C CYS A 99 4.08 -3.48 -11.76
N THR A 100 3.33 -2.61 -12.42
CA THR A 100 3.19 -1.20 -12.03
C THR A 100 2.34 -0.99 -10.76
N VAL A 101 1.54 -1.95 -10.31
CA VAL A 101 0.86 -1.82 -9.00
C VAL A 101 1.90 -1.74 -7.88
N CYS A 102 2.96 -2.54 -7.99
CA CYS A 102 4.10 -2.56 -7.08
C CYS A 102 5.15 -1.49 -7.45
N HIS A 103 5.53 -1.39 -8.72
CA HIS A 103 6.65 -0.55 -9.16
C HIS A 103 6.25 0.87 -9.55
N SER A 104 4.95 1.22 -9.60
CA SER A 104 4.46 2.45 -10.23
C SER A 104 4.90 2.54 -11.72
N GLY A 105 4.87 3.72 -12.33
CA GLY A 105 5.38 3.92 -13.70
C GLY A 105 4.34 3.84 -14.81
N GLN A 106 4.84 3.75 -16.03
CA GLN A 106 4.06 3.78 -17.28
C GLN A 106 3.83 2.36 -17.80
N GLY A 107 2.76 1.71 -17.34
CA GLY A 107 2.49 0.32 -17.71
C GLY A 107 2.30 0.09 -19.21
N GLU A 108 1.86 1.09 -19.97
CA GLU A 108 1.65 0.95 -21.42
C GLU A 108 2.92 1.14 -22.26
N ALA A 109 4.01 1.59 -21.64
CA ALA A 109 5.26 1.90 -22.30
C ALA A 109 5.93 0.63 -22.86
N THR A 110 6.47 0.73 -24.06
CA THR A 110 7.27 -0.33 -24.70
C THR A 110 8.69 0.14 -25.04
N THR A 111 9.11 1.27 -24.47
CA THR A 111 10.45 1.86 -24.65
C THR A 111 11.04 2.21 -23.29
N TYR A 112 12.30 1.88 -23.08
CA TYR A 112 13.01 2.23 -21.84
C TYR A 112 13.20 3.75 -21.77
N LYS A 113 13.83 4.30 -22.81
CA LYS A 113 14.07 5.74 -22.93
C LYS A 113 12.76 6.45 -23.28
N GLY A 114 12.47 7.52 -22.56
CA GLY A 114 11.33 8.38 -22.80
C GLY A 114 9.98 7.86 -22.31
N ALA A 115 9.91 6.72 -21.60
CA ALA A 115 8.64 6.20 -21.09
C ALA A 115 8.75 5.25 -19.89
N ALA A 116 9.21 4.01 -20.07
CA ALA A 116 9.01 2.96 -19.07
C ALA A 116 9.80 3.17 -17.78
N HIS A 117 11.07 3.59 -17.89
CA HIS A 117 11.99 3.68 -16.75
C HIS A 117 12.53 5.09 -16.49
N GLN A 118 12.33 6.02 -17.42
CA GLN A 118 12.82 7.39 -17.26
C GLN A 118 11.77 8.26 -16.59
N GLU A 119 12.20 9.07 -15.63
CA GLU A 119 11.40 10.16 -15.13
C GLU A 119 11.15 11.15 -16.27
N LEU A 120 9.89 11.34 -16.63
CA LEU A 120 9.50 12.33 -17.62
C LEU A 120 9.04 13.60 -16.93
N GLU A 121 9.39 14.73 -17.53
CA GLU A 121 8.89 16.02 -17.11
C GLU A 121 7.36 16.00 -17.08
N PHE A 122 6.78 16.43 -15.96
CA PHE A 122 5.33 16.44 -15.69
C PHE A 122 4.66 15.07 -15.53
N TRP A 123 5.39 13.95 -15.56
CA TRP A 123 4.81 12.64 -15.28
C TRP A 123 4.63 12.43 -13.78
N GLU A 124 3.37 12.34 -13.34
CA GLU A 124 3.05 12.32 -11.91
C GLU A 124 3.32 10.98 -11.21
N ARG A 125 3.48 9.89 -11.97
CA ARG A 125 3.61 8.53 -11.43
C ARG A 125 4.88 7.83 -11.93
N PRO A 126 6.08 8.36 -11.66
CA PRO A 126 7.32 7.69 -12.04
C PRO A 126 7.39 6.30 -11.40
N MET A 127 8.25 5.43 -11.94
CA MET A 127 8.56 4.19 -11.23
C MET A 127 9.19 4.50 -9.88
N TRP A 128 8.93 3.66 -8.90
CA TRP A 128 9.55 3.79 -7.59
C TRP A 128 11.04 3.46 -7.65
N LYS A 129 11.84 4.32 -7.02
CA LYS A 129 13.21 3.98 -6.62
C LYS A 129 13.14 2.90 -5.53
N ASP A 130 14.15 2.04 -5.44
CA ASP A 130 14.16 0.85 -4.56
C ASP A 130 13.81 1.18 -3.10
N GLU A 131 14.34 2.30 -2.60
CA GLU A 131 14.08 2.81 -1.25
C GLU A 131 12.60 3.11 -0.94
N TYR A 132 11.77 3.35 -1.95
CA TYR A 132 10.34 3.63 -1.80
C TYR A 132 9.44 2.47 -2.25
N LEU A 133 10.00 1.37 -2.76
CA LEU A 133 9.24 0.27 -3.34
C LEU A 133 8.23 -0.32 -2.35
N GLN A 134 8.58 -0.40 -1.07
CA GLN A 134 7.71 -0.91 -0.01
C GLN A 134 6.46 -0.04 0.23
N SER A 135 6.39 1.19 -0.30
CA SER A 135 5.19 2.01 -0.22
C SER A 135 4.00 1.35 -0.94
N ALA A 136 4.27 0.57 -1.99
CA ALA A 136 3.20 -0.13 -2.71
C ALA A 136 2.55 -1.24 -1.87
N CYS A 137 3.28 -1.85 -0.93
CA CYS A 137 2.74 -2.87 -0.04
C CYS A 137 1.58 -2.31 0.80
N GLY A 138 1.70 -1.06 1.26
CA GLY A 138 0.70 -0.42 2.13
C GLY A 138 -0.62 -0.06 1.44
N LYS A 139 -0.70 -0.17 0.10
CA LYS A 139 -1.95 -0.05 -0.64
C LYS A 139 -2.92 -1.17 -0.27
N CYS A 140 -2.40 -2.39 -0.19
CA CYS A 140 -3.17 -3.62 0.04
C CYS A 140 -3.08 -4.10 1.49
N HIS A 141 -1.89 -4.09 2.07
CA HIS A 141 -1.62 -4.55 3.43
C HIS A 141 -1.88 -3.42 4.44
N LYS A 142 -2.84 -3.60 5.34
CA LYS A 142 -3.28 -2.60 6.34
C LYS A 142 -2.97 -3.01 7.79
N GLU A 143 -2.48 -4.22 8.01
CA GLU A 143 -2.00 -4.72 9.29
C GLU A 143 -0.77 -3.94 9.80
N ALA A 144 -0.40 -4.08 11.08
CA ALA A 144 0.73 -3.32 11.64
C ALA A 144 2.08 -3.74 11.04
N SER A 145 2.27 -5.04 10.81
CA SER A 145 3.52 -5.62 10.31
C SER A 145 3.30 -6.38 9.01
N VAL A 146 4.06 -6.04 7.97
CA VAL A 146 3.94 -6.61 6.63
C VAL A 146 5.19 -7.45 6.32
N PRO A 147 5.06 -8.78 6.22
CA PRO A 147 6.17 -9.65 5.85
C PRO A 147 6.82 -9.23 4.53
N GLY A 148 8.16 -9.10 4.52
CA GLY A 148 8.91 -8.66 3.34
C GLY A 148 8.92 -7.13 3.11
N ALA A 149 8.25 -6.34 3.96
CA ALA A 149 8.28 -4.89 3.92
C ALA A 149 8.66 -4.28 5.30
N PRO A 150 9.91 -4.52 5.78
CA PRO A 150 10.35 -4.07 7.10
C PRO A 150 10.37 -2.54 7.26
N THR A 151 10.67 -1.79 6.20
CA THR A 151 10.69 -0.32 6.22
C THR A 151 9.28 0.24 6.39
N LEU A 152 8.30 -0.30 5.67
CA LEU A 152 6.89 0.10 5.85
C LEU A 152 6.39 -0.29 7.25
N SER A 153 6.74 -1.48 7.72
CA SER A 153 6.35 -1.96 9.05
C SER A 153 6.93 -1.08 10.16
N ALA A 154 8.22 -0.74 10.06
CA ALA A 154 8.87 0.20 10.96
C ALA A 154 8.19 1.58 10.94
N ALA A 155 7.86 2.10 9.75
CA ALA A 155 7.19 3.37 9.61
C ALA A 155 5.82 3.42 10.33
N ARG A 156 5.07 2.32 10.35
CA ARG A 156 3.79 2.22 11.09
C ARG A 156 3.98 2.30 12.59
N VAL A 157 5.04 1.67 13.11
CA VAL A 157 5.43 1.76 14.53
C VAL A 157 5.88 3.18 14.85
N LEU A 158 6.76 3.78 14.03
CA LEU A 158 7.20 5.16 14.21
C LEU A 158 6.02 6.14 14.25
N TYR A 159 5.06 5.97 13.33
CA TYR A 159 3.87 6.83 13.23
C TYR A 159 2.98 6.78 14.48
N ARG A 160 2.74 5.60 15.05
CA ARG A 160 1.80 5.44 16.18
C ARG A 160 2.44 5.49 17.56
N GLU A 161 3.61 4.85 17.70
CA GLU A 161 4.18 4.53 19.01
C GLU A 161 5.30 5.51 19.39
N GLU A 162 6.23 5.77 18.47
CA GLU A 162 7.40 6.60 18.79
C GLU A 162 7.12 8.09 18.68
N PHE A 163 6.47 8.52 17.59
CA PHE A 163 6.20 9.94 17.33
C PHE A 163 4.74 10.34 17.55
N ALA A 164 3.86 9.37 17.82
CA ALA A 164 2.44 9.57 18.09
C ALA A 164 1.78 10.57 17.10
N CYS A 165 2.11 10.43 15.81
CA CYS A 165 1.66 11.34 14.76
C CYS A 165 0.13 11.32 14.60
N ASP A 166 -0.51 10.20 14.95
CA ASP A 166 -1.96 10.02 15.00
C ASP A 166 -2.65 10.87 16.07
N VAL A 167 -1.93 11.41 17.05
CA VAL A 167 -2.51 12.37 18.00
C VAL A 167 -2.98 13.65 17.30
N CYS A 168 -2.25 14.10 16.28
CA CYS A 168 -2.59 15.31 15.52
C CYS A 168 -3.15 14.99 14.14
N HIS A 169 -2.59 14.00 13.44
CA HIS A 169 -2.93 13.67 12.06
C HIS A 169 -3.98 12.58 11.95
N LYS A 170 -4.79 12.68 10.90
CA LYS A 170 -5.82 11.70 10.57
C LYS A 170 -5.42 10.77 9.42
N ILE A 171 -5.70 9.47 9.52
CA ILE A 171 -5.65 8.51 8.41
C ILE A 171 -6.95 7.68 8.41
N GLU A 172 -7.65 7.65 7.28
CA GLU A 172 -8.88 6.86 7.08
C GLU A 172 -9.97 7.13 8.14
N GLY A 173 -9.95 8.31 8.78
CA GLY A 173 -10.88 8.69 9.85
C GLY A 173 -10.31 8.56 11.27
N GLU A 174 -9.18 7.88 11.44
CA GLU A 174 -8.51 7.66 12.74
C GLU A 174 -7.46 8.73 13.02
N GLY A 175 -7.38 9.18 14.28
CA GLY A 175 -6.42 10.17 14.74
C GLY A 175 -6.99 11.57 14.93
N GLY A 176 -6.09 12.52 15.18
CA GLY A 176 -6.40 13.91 15.51
C GLY A 176 -6.92 14.73 14.34
N SER A 177 -7.29 15.97 14.64
CA SER A 177 -7.71 16.97 13.65
C SER A 177 -6.87 18.24 13.66
N ASP A 178 -5.84 18.30 14.50
CA ASP A 178 -4.95 19.46 14.60
C ASP A 178 -4.01 19.51 13.40
N GLY A 179 -3.57 18.34 12.91
CA GLY A 179 -2.82 18.19 11.68
C GLY A 179 -3.72 17.90 10.46
N PRO A 180 -3.21 18.11 9.24
CA PRO A 180 -3.93 17.74 8.02
C PRO A 180 -4.23 16.24 7.94
N ASP A 181 -5.33 15.92 7.26
CA ASP A 181 -5.69 14.55 6.89
C ASP A 181 -4.68 13.97 5.88
N LEU A 182 -4.08 12.84 6.26
CA LEU A 182 -3.01 12.16 5.52
C LEU A 182 -3.55 11.02 4.63
N THR A 183 -4.84 10.70 4.68
CA THR A 183 -5.46 9.52 4.03
C THR A 183 -5.03 9.32 2.58
N TYR A 184 -4.88 10.42 1.82
CA TYR A 184 -4.48 10.39 0.40
C TYR A 184 -3.27 11.27 0.10
N VAL A 185 -2.44 11.56 1.10
CA VAL A 185 -1.32 12.50 0.94
C VAL A 185 -0.33 12.03 -0.13
N GLY A 186 -0.11 10.71 -0.25
CA GLY A 186 0.75 10.10 -1.27
C GLY A 186 0.18 10.16 -2.69
N SER A 187 -1.08 10.57 -2.88
CA SER A 187 -1.70 10.81 -4.19
C SER A 187 -1.87 12.28 -4.54
N LYS A 188 -1.46 13.20 -3.67
CA LYS A 188 -1.46 14.63 -4.01
C LYS A 188 -0.57 14.88 -5.24
N PRO A 189 -0.99 15.72 -6.19
CA PRO A 189 -0.17 16.10 -7.32
C PRO A 189 1.00 16.98 -6.85
N LEU A 190 2.09 17.04 -7.63
CA LEU A 190 3.31 17.76 -7.24
C LEU A 190 3.06 19.25 -6.94
N HIS A 191 2.12 19.90 -7.64
CA HIS A 191 1.79 21.31 -7.41
C HIS A 191 1.10 21.58 -6.07
N ALA A 192 0.62 20.55 -5.37
CA ALA A 192 0.03 20.67 -4.04
C ALA A 192 1.09 20.74 -2.92
N PHE A 193 2.38 20.64 -3.27
CA PHE A 193 3.49 20.72 -2.34
C PHE A 193 4.29 21.99 -2.58
N ASP A 194 4.65 22.69 -1.49
CA ASP A 194 5.53 23.86 -1.56
C ASP A 194 7.00 23.42 -1.57
N PHE A 195 7.68 23.65 -2.69
CA PHE A 195 9.09 23.32 -2.88
C PHE A 195 10.01 24.53 -2.68
N THR A 196 9.50 25.68 -2.23
CA THR A 196 10.25 26.95 -2.15
C THR A 196 11.55 26.80 -1.35
N TYR A 197 11.52 26.01 -0.27
CA TYR A 197 12.65 25.79 0.63
C TYR A 197 13.22 24.36 0.56
N VAL A 198 12.72 23.52 -0.35
CA VAL A 198 13.18 22.14 -0.53
C VAL A 198 14.39 22.11 -1.46
N LYS A 199 15.52 21.58 -0.98
CA LYS A 199 16.74 21.45 -1.78
C LYS A 199 16.71 20.18 -2.64
N GLY A 200 17.12 20.28 -3.90
CA GLY A 200 17.31 19.14 -4.81
C GLY A 200 16.14 18.91 -5.77
N GLU A 201 15.92 17.64 -6.13
CA GLU A 201 14.89 17.24 -7.11
C GLU A 201 13.46 17.53 -6.58
N ARG A 202 12.60 18.07 -7.45
CA ARG A 202 11.20 18.42 -7.11
C ARG A 202 10.30 17.18 -7.16
N THR A 203 10.47 16.27 -6.20
CA THR A 203 9.72 15.02 -6.12
C THR A 203 8.97 14.90 -4.79
N ARG A 204 7.87 14.12 -4.77
CA ARG A 204 7.09 13.86 -3.54
C ARG A 204 7.95 13.19 -2.45
N PRO A 205 8.73 12.14 -2.73
CA PRO A 205 9.56 11.52 -1.70
C PRO A 205 10.56 12.52 -1.10
N ARG A 206 11.18 13.35 -1.92
CA ARG A 206 12.12 14.38 -1.46
C ARG A 206 11.45 15.40 -0.55
N TRP A 207 10.24 15.86 -0.92
CA TRP A 207 9.48 16.78 -0.10
C TRP A 207 9.16 16.19 1.28
N PHE A 208 8.64 14.96 1.32
CA PHE A 208 8.33 14.28 2.59
C PHE A 208 9.57 14.09 3.45
N PHE A 209 10.67 13.62 2.85
CA PHE A 209 11.92 13.41 3.56
C PHE A 209 12.41 14.71 4.22
N GLU A 210 12.53 15.79 3.46
CA GLU A 210 12.99 17.09 4.01
C GLU A 210 12.03 17.65 5.05
N HIS A 211 10.72 17.47 4.85
CA HIS A 211 9.71 17.91 5.82
C HIS A 211 9.78 17.13 7.13
N PHE A 212 10.08 15.83 7.10
CA PHE A 212 10.29 15.05 8.32
C PHE A 212 11.60 15.37 9.02
N LYS A 213 12.63 15.81 8.28
CA LYS A 213 13.90 16.28 8.86
C LYS A 213 13.75 17.62 9.57
N ASP A 214 13.06 18.57 8.94
CA ASP A 214 12.78 19.89 9.52
C ASP A 214 11.53 20.50 8.89
N PRO A 215 10.35 20.36 9.54
CA PRO A 215 9.10 20.84 8.97
C PRO A 215 9.07 22.37 8.86
N GLN A 216 9.72 23.10 9.77
CA GLN A 216 9.81 24.56 9.73
C GLN A 216 10.77 25.05 8.63
N ALA A 217 11.82 24.30 8.32
CA ALA A 217 12.69 24.63 7.19
C ALA A 217 11.97 24.50 5.84
N VAL A 218 11.08 23.51 5.71
CA VAL A 218 10.27 23.34 4.48
C VAL A 218 9.08 24.31 4.45
N LEU A 219 8.42 24.50 5.59
CA LEU A 219 7.23 25.34 5.76
C LEU A 219 7.44 26.25 7.00
N PRO A 220 7.87 27.52 6.83
CA PRO A 220 8.22 28.41 7.94
C PRO A 220 7.13 28.63 9.02
N PHE A 221 5.86 28.38 8.69
CA PHE A 221 4.71 28.50 9.59
C PHE A 221 4.14 27.14 10.02
N SER A 222 4.87 26.05 9.83
CA SER A 222 4.41 24.71 10.23
C SER A 222 4.29 24.61 11.75
N GLU A 223 3.11 24.19 12.22
CA GLU A 223 2.88 23.83 13.62
C GLU A 223 3.29 22.38 13.93
N MET A 224 3.69 21.60 12.91
CA MET A 224 4.18 20.24 13.12
C MET A 224 5.50 20.30 13.91
N PRO A 225 5.60 19.64 15.08
CA PRO A 225 6.81 19.70 15.87
C PRO A 225 7.99 19.06 15.13
N ASN A 226 9.17 19.65 15.26
CA ASN A 226 10.40 18.98 14.87
C ASN A 226 10.77 17.94 15.93
N VAL A 227 10.69 16.66 15.55
CA VAL A 227 10.95 15.50 16.42
C VAL A 227 12.34 14.90 16.22
N ASP A 228 13.23 15.62 15.52
CA ASP A 228 14.63 15.24 15.27
C ASP A 228 14.80 13.81 14.71
N MET A 229 14.09 13.53 13.61
CA MET A 229 14.13 12.21 12.97
C MET A 229 15.51 11.90 12.38
N SER A 230 15.99 10.66 12.56
CA SER A 230 17.13 10.14 11.78
C SER A 230 16.78 10.04 10.29
N ASP A 231 17.79 9.93 9.43
CA ASP A 231 17.57 9.79 7.98
C ASP A 231 16.79 8.51 7.66
N GLU A 232 17.07 7.42 8.37
CA GLU A 232 16.35 6.15 8.25
C GLU A 232 14.88 6.28 8.68
N GLN A 233 14.61 7.00 9.78
CA GLN A 233 13.26 7.26 10.25
C GLN A 233 12.48 8.14 9.26
N ALA A 234 13.08 9.24 8.78
CA ALA A 234 12.47 10.12 7.78
C ALA A 234 12.18 9.39 6.46
N GLN A 235 13.08 8.49 6.04
CA GLN A 235 12.90 7.64 4.87
C GLN A 235 11.75 6.64 5.08
N ALA A 236 11.68 5.97 6.23
CA ALA A 236 10.58 5.06 6.57
C ALA A 236 9.24 5.80 6.60
N MET A 237 9.17 6.97 7.22
CA MET A 237 7.96 7.80 7.23
C MET A 237 7.56 8.26 5.82
N THR A 238 8.53 8.56 4.96
CA THR A 238 8.29 8.84 3.54
C THR A 238 7.65 7.65 2.82
N VAL A 239 8.12 6.42 3.07
CA VAL A 239 7.53 5.19 2.54
C VAL A 239 6.07 5.04 2.97
N LEU A 240 5.76 5.32 4.24
CA LEU A 240 4.37 5.31 4.73
C LEU A 240 3.52 6.36 4.01
N MET A 241 3.99 7.61 3.91
CA MET A 241 3.23 8.68 3.24
C MET A 241 2.93 8.35 1.78
N LEU A 242 3.88 7.77 1.05
CA LEU A 242 3.70 7.35 -0.34
C LEU A 242 2.73 6.16 -0.49
N SER A 243 2.53 5.38 0.57
CA SER A 243 1.56 4.28 0.59
C SER A 243 0.11 4.75 0.74
N LEU A 244 -0.10 5.96 1.28
CA LEU A 244 -1.41 6.57 1.52
C LEU A 244 -1.95 7.18 0.23
N THR A 245 -2.48 6.31 -0.63
CA THR A 245 -2.94 6.66 -1.98
C THR A 245 -4.45 6.60 -2.12
N SER A 246 -5.00 7.38 -3.05
CA SER A 246 -6.42 7.32 -3.43
C SER A 246 -6.71 6.19 -4.44
N GLU A 247 -5.75 5.26 -4.65
CA GLU A 247 -5.94 4.11 -5.52
C GLU A 247 -6.95 3.16 -4.89
N LYS A 248 -8.03 2.85 -5.61
CA LYS A 248 -9.08 1.95 -5.14
C LYS A 248 -8.58 0.51 -5.25
N VAL A 249 -8.16 -0.04 -4.12
CA VAL A 249 -7.82 -1.46 -4.01
C VAL A 249 -9.09 -2.27 -3.78
N PRO A 250 -9.41 -3.25 -4.63
CA PRO A 250 -10.59 -4.09 -4.43
C PRO A 250 -10.47 -4.92 -3.14
N PRO A 251 -11.59 -5.20 -2.43
CA PRO A 251 -11.57 -5.88 -1.13
C PRO A 251 -10.84 -7.23 -1.13
N GLU A 252 -10.89 -7.99 -2.23
CA GLU A 252 -10.24 -9.29 -2.36
C GLU A 252 -8.70 -9.22 -2.38
N TYR A 253 -8.13 -8.03 -2.54
CA TYR A 253 -6.68 -7.79 -2.47
C TYR A 253 -6.26 -7.17 -1.13
N LEU A 254 -7.21 -6.79 -0.27
CA LEU A 254 -6.89 -6.17 1.02
C LEU A 254 -6.49 -7.23 2.04
N VAL A 255 -5.37 -6.98 2.71
CA VAL A 255 -4.91 -7.75 3.87
C VAL A 255 -5.06 -6.87 5.10
N ARG A 256 -5.65 -7.43 6.15
CA ARG A 256 -5.88 -6.77 7.45
C ARG A 256 -5.48 -7.72 8.57
N GLU A 257 -5.23 -7.18 9.76
CA GLU A 257 -4.93 -8.03 10.93
C GLU A 257 -6.02 -9.08 11.18
N SER A 258 -7.30 -8.70 10.99
CA SER A 258 -8.43 -9.62 11.07
C SER A 258 -8.38 -10.76 10.04
N THR A 259 -7.81 -10.54 8.85
CA THR A 259 -7.65 -11.60 7.83
C THR A 259 -6.50 -12.55 8.16
N LEU A 260 -5.48 -12.09 8.89
CA LEU A 260 -4.32 -12.89 9.31
C LEU A 260 -4.61 -13.73 10.56
N ARG A 261 -5.62 -13.34 11.34
CA ARG A 261 -6.13 -14.05 12.51
C ARG A 261 -7.61 -14.35 12.33
N PRO A 262 -8.00 -15.38 11.56
CA PRO A 262 -9.41 -15.72 11.30
C PRO A 262 -10.20 -16.02 12.58
N GLU A 263 -9.52 -16.49 13.63
CA GLU A 263 -10.07 -16.65 14.97
C GLU A 263 -10.57 -15.33 15.57
N LEU A 264 -9.96 -14.18 15.23
CA LEU A 264 -10.46 -12.84 15.55
C LEU A 264 -11.53 -12.35 14.56
N ALA A 265 -11.63 -12.92 13.35
CA ALA A 265 -12.62 -12.52 12.34
C ALA A 265 -13.99 -13.19 12.52
N ALA A 266 -14.02 -14.44 13.01
CA ALA A 266 -15.26 -15.10 13.42
C ALA A 266 -15.78 -14.54 14.76
N VAL A 267 -14.86 -14.06 15.60
CA VAL A 267 -15.10 -13.41 16.89
C VAL A 267 -15.55 -11.97 16.63
N GLY A 268 -16.86 -11.76 16.51
CA GLY A 268 -17.45 -10.42 16.46
C GLY A 268 -18.45 -10.15 15.34
N VAL A 269 -18.79 -11.10 14.47
CA VAL A 269 -19.89 -10.90 13.48
C VAL A 269 -21.24 -10.75 14.19
N GLU A 270 -21.51 -11.62 15.17
CA GLU A 270 -22.68 -11.50 16.04
C GLU A 270 -22.56 -10.30 16.99
N GLY A 271 -21.36 -10.05 17.52
CA GLY A 271 -21.08 -8.90 18.37
C GLY A 271 -21.25 -7.54 17.67
N HIS A 272 -20.89 -7.42 16.40
CA HIS A 272 -21.11 -6.22 15.59
C HIS A 272 -22.61 -5.98 15.37
N SER A 273 -23.36 -7.03 15.03
CA SER A 273 -24.81 -6.95 14.84
C SER A 273 -25.52 -6.54 16.13
N LEU A 274 -25.10 -7.10 17.27
CA LEU A 274 -25.59 -6.68 18.59
C LEU A 274 -25.20 -5.23 18.91
N PHE A 275 -23.99 -4.79 18.54
CA PHE A 275 -23.54 -3.42 18.76
C PHE A 275 -24.39 -2.40 17.98
N GLU A 276 -24.82 -2.74 16.77
CA GLU A 276 -25.77 -1.93 15.98
C GLU A 276 -27.20 -2.01 16.53
N GLU A 277 -27.69 -3.21 16.86
CA GLU A 277 -29.05 -3.42 17.38
C GLU A 277 -29.27 -2.66 18.70
N LYS A 278 -28.31 -2.77 19.63
CA LYS A 278 -28.34 -2.03 20.91
C LYS A 278 -27.96 -0.55 20.76
N ARG A 279 -27.67 -0.12 19.53
CA ARG A 279 -27.38 1.28 19.15
C ARG A 279 -26.24 1.90 19.95
N CYS A 280 -25.20 1.12 20.21
CA CYS A 280 -24.04 1.54 21.01
C CYS A 280 -23.35 2.78 20.42
N VAL A 281 -23.34 2.90 19.08
CA VAL A 281 -22.76 4.03 18.34
C VAL A 281 -23.47 5.38 18.59
N LEU A 282 -24.68 5.40 19.15
CA LEU A 282 -25.36 6.65 19.50
C LEU A 282 -24.68 7.37 20.66
N CYS A 283 -24.01 6.61 21.54
CA CYS A 283 -23.32 7.16 22.70
C CYS A 283 -21.80 7.09 22.53
N HIS A 284 -21.29 5.99 21.96
CA HIS A 284 -19.86 5.75 21.80
C HIS A 284 -19.38 6.08 20.39
N SER A 285 -18.18 6.64 20.28
CA SER A 285 -17.49 6.80 19.00
C SER A 285 -16.64 5.58 18.68
N LEU A 286 -16.59 5.26 17.38
CA LEU A 286 -15.63 4.38 16.75
C LEU A 286 -14.89 5.20 15.70
N ARG A 287 -13.58 5.34 15.85
CA ARG A 287 -12.68 6.07 14.96
C ARG A 287 -13.17 7.49 14.74
N GLY A 288 -13.51 8.17 15.84
CA GLY A 288 -14.06 9.52 15.84
C GLY A 288 -15.46 9.68 15.23
N ARG A 289 -16.18 8.58 14.90
CA ARG A 289 -17.56 8.61 14.39
C ARG A 289 -18.53 7.96 15.36
N GLY A 290 -19.64 8.65 15.66
CA GLY A 290 -20.67 8.18 16.58
C GLY A 290 -21.01 9.22 17.63
N GLY A 291 -21.50 8.77 18.77
CA GLY A 291 -21.84 9.61 19.91
C GLY A 291 -20.61 10.08 20.69
N THR A 292 -20.79 11.15 21.46
CA THR A 292 -19.78 11.71 22.37
C THR A 292 -20.16 11.58 23.84
N LEU A 293 -21.29 10.91 24.13
CA LEU A 293 -21.80 10.74 25.49
C LEU A 293 -21.01 9.68 26.26
N GLY A 294 -20.53 8.65 25.56
CA GLY A 294 -19.64 7.61 26.04
C GLY A 294 -18.22 7.77 25.46
N PRO A 295 -17.22 7.10 26.05
CA PRO A 295 -15.85 7.14 25.55
C PRO A 295 -15.71 6.48 24.18
N ASP A 296 -14.69 6.90 23.43
CA ASP A 296 -14.28 6.24 22.20
C ASP A 296 -13.78 4.81 22.48
N LEU A 297 -14.33 3.85 21.74
CA LEU A 297 -14.05 2.41 21.93
C LEU A 297 -12.99 1.86 20.97
N THR A 298 -12.43 2.66 20.06
CA THR A 298 -11.49 2.23 19.00
C THR A 298 -10.27 1.50 19.54
N HIS A 299 -9.73 1.95 20.68
CA HIS A 299 -8.57 1.33 21.33
C HIS A 299 -8.92 0.96 22.77
N VAL A 300 -10.11 0.38 22.98
CA VAL A 300 -10.53 -0.05 24.32
C VAL A 300 -9.73 -1.25 24.81
N ALA A 301 -9.28 -2.12 23.90
CA ALA A 301 -8.49 -3.31 24.21
C ALA A 301 -7.13 -3.01 24.85
N SER A 302 -6.57 -1.81 24.62
CA SER A 302 -5.32 -1.39 25.27
C SER A 302 -5.52 -0.96 26.73
N ARG A 303 -6.76 -0.70 27.16
CA ARG A 303 -7.09 -0.14 28.48
C ARG A 303 -7.91 -1.10 29.35
N ARG A 304 -8.61 -2.06 28.75
CA ARG A 304 -9.56 -2.96 29.42
C ARG A 304 -9.39 -4.39 28.91
N ASN A 305 -9.52 -5.35 29.83
CA ASN A 305 -9.52 -6.78 29.50
C ASN A 305 -10.95 -7.31 29.32
N ALA A 306 -11.06 -8.55 28.84
CA ALA A 306 -12.33 -9.21 28.56
C ALA A 306 -13.26 -9.27 29.79
N ASP A 307 -12.73 -9.68 30.94
CA ASP A 307 -13.53 -9.80 32.17
C ASP A 307 -14.13 -8.46 32.58
N TRP A 308 -13.35 -7.37 32.49
CA TRP A 308 -13.85 -6.04 32.81
C TRP A 308 -14.97 -5.63 31.87
N LEU A 309 -14.80 -5.82 30.56
CA LEU A 309 -15.81 -5.45 29.55
C LEU A 309 -17.09 -6.28 29.74
N PHE A 310 -16.96 -7.57 29.95
CA PHE A 310 -18.07 -8.47 30.22
C PHE A 310 -18.86 -8.02 31.45
N GLN A 311 -18.18 -7.81 32.58
CA GLN A 311 -18.83 -7.35 33.82
C GLN A 311 -19.44 -5.96 33.66
N HIS A 312 -18.80 -5.06 32.90
CA HIS A 312 -19.33 -3.72 32.65
C HIS A 312 -20.60 -3.78 31.80
N PHE A 313 -20.66 -4.64 30.78
CA PHE A 313 -21.88 -4.83 29.99
C PHE A 313 -23.03 -5.46 30.79
N LYS A 314 -22.71 -6.35 31.74
CA LYS A 314 -23.70 -6.96 32.63
C LYS A 314 -24.21 -6.01 33.71
N ASN A 315 -23.35 -5.16 34.26
CA ASN A 315 -23.73 -4.21 35.29
C ASN A 315 -22.81 -2.96 35.28
N PRO A 316 -23.12 -1.96 34.44
CA PRO A 316 -22.24 -0.82 34.23
C PRO A 316 -21.98 0.00 35.49
N ARG A 317 -23.00 0.16 36.34
CA ARG A 317 -22.93 0.96 37.58
C ARG A 317 -22.17 0.27 38.71
N GLN A 318 -22.13 -1.06 38.70
CA GLN A 318 -21.34 -1.82 39.66
C GLN A 318 -19.85 -1.74 39.35
N VAL A 319 -19.48 -1.81 38.07
CA VAL A 319 -18.07 -1.74 37.64
C VAL A 319 -17.56 -0.29 37.61
N VAL A 320 -18.42 0.66 37.22
CA VAL A 320 -18.11 2.10 37.21
C VAL A 320 -19.20 2.84 37.98
N PRO A 321 -18.94 3.21 39.25
CA PRO A 321 -19.89 4.00 40.03
C PRO A 321 -20.28 5.29 39.32
N GLY A 322 -21.59 5.52 39.17
CA GLY A 322 -22.11 6.69 38.44
C GLY A 322 -22.13 6.56 36.91
N SER A 323 -21.87 5.37 36.36
CA SER A 323 -21.96 5.14 34.90
C SER A 323 -23.32 5.57 34.34
N ARG A 324 -23.27 6.32 33.23
CA ARG A 324 -24.42 6.70 32.42
C ARG A 324 -24.80 5.64 31.38
N MET A 325 -23.95 4.62 31.20
CA MET A 325 -24.27 3.49 30.33
C MET A 325 -25.49 2.75 30.92
N PRO A 326 -26.58 2.59 30.15
CA PRO A 326 -27.76 1.89 30.65
C PRO A 326 -27.46 0.40 30.80
N ASP A 327 -28.22 -0.25 31.69
CA ASP A 327 -28.25 -1.71 31.74
C ASP A 327 -29.11 -2.19 30.57
N PHE A 328 -28.49 -2.91 29.63
CA PHE A 328 -29.14 -3.45 28.45
C PHE A 328 -29.76 -4.84 28.69
N HIS A 329 -29.65 -5.37 29.92
CA HIS A 329 -30.14 -6.68 30.33
C HIS A 329 -29.66 -7.82 29.40
N LEU A 330 -28.40 -7.75 28.99
CA LEU A 330 -27.77 -8.70 28.08
C LEU A 330 -27.67 -10.08 28.72
N SER A 331 -27.93 -11.13 27.94
CA SER A 331 -27.54 -12.49 28.28
C SER A 331 -26.01 -12.63 28.35
N ASP A 332 -25.52 -13.69 29.00
CA ASP A 332 -24.08 -13.94 29.08
C ASP A 332 -23.48 -14.24 27.69
N ALA A 333 -24.26 -14.81 26.78
CA ALA A 333 -23.84 -15.00 25.40
C ALA A 333 -23.66 -13.64 24.69
N GLU A 334 -24.67 -12.77 24.74
CA GLU A 334 -24.61 -11.44 24.10
C GLU A 334 -23.50 -10.56 24.69
N ALA A 335 -23.31 -10.58 26.02
CA ALA A 335 -22.25 -9.82 26.68
C ALA A 335 -20.85 -10.32 26.27
N ASN A 336 -20.69 -11.64 26.07
CA ASN A 336 -19.46 -12.21 25.54
C ASN A 336 -19.23 -11.83 24.07
N GLU A 337 -20.26 -11.86 23.22
CA GLU A 337 -20.13 -11.44 21.81
C GLU A 337 -19.77 -9.95 21.68
N LEU A 338 -20.42 -9.08 22.47
CA LEU A 338 -20.07 -7.67 22.52
C LEU A 338 -18.66 -7.44 23.07
N THR A 339 -18.24 -8.18 24.10
CA THR A 339 -16.86 -8.11 24.63
C THR A 339 -15.84 -8.46 23.57
N ARG A 340 -16.10 -9.54 22.83
CA ARG A 340 -15.25 -10.01 21.74
C ARG A 340 -15.16 -9.00 20.60
N TYR A 341 -16.30 -8.47 20.16
CA TYR A 341 -16.33 -7.43 19.14
C TYR A 341 -15.58 -6.17 19.59
N VAL A 342 -15.87 -5.68 20.80
CA VAL A 342 -15.28 -4.45 21.32
C VAL A 342 -13.77 -4.60 21.56
N LEU A 343 -13.27 -5.79 21.91
CA LEU A 343 -11.84 -6.07 21.96
C LEU A 343 -11.16 -6.18 20.59
N SER A 344 -11.92 -6.51 19.55
CA SER A 344 -11.44 -6.54 18.16
C SER A 344 -11.29 -5.15 17.55
N LEU A 345 -11.90 -4.13 18.17
CA LEU A 345 -11.73 -2.74 17.78
C LEU A 345 -10.29 -2.34 18.10
N GLN A 346 -9.53 -2.08 17.03
CA GLN A 346 -8.16 -1.60 17.05
C GLN A 346 -8.01 -0.39 16.15
#